data_AF-A0A9D2U550-F1
#
_entry.id   AF-A0A9D2U550-F1
#
_cell.length_a   1.000
_cell.length_b   1.000
_cell.length_c   1.000
_cell.angle_alpha   90.00
_cell.angle_beta   90.00
_cell.angle_gamma   90.00
#
_symmetry.space_group_name_H-M   'P 1'
#
loop_
_entity.id
_entity.type
_entity.pdbx_description
1 polymer ?
#
loop_
_entity_poly.entity_id
_entity_poly.type
_entity_poly.pdbx_seq_one_letter_code
_entity_poly.pdbx_strand_id
1 'polypeptide(L)'
;MISSSLKLSNGIDGAGTILVEYPEFQGELLYSKITDSRVPSQIQGEEGTMVIREIPDPQEITIYYRSGKTENLENSRMEMELMDEVRRQQGIIFPADTINRE
;
A
#
# COMPACT_ATOMS: atom_id res chain seq x y z
N MET A 1 5.05 -14.27 -14.39
CA MET A 1 4.77 -12.81 -14.30
C MET A 1 4.17 -12.37 -15.62
N ILE A 2 2.99 -11.77 -15.58
CA ILE A 2 2.30 -11.22 -16.75
C ILE A 2 1.96 -9.77 -16.39
N SER A 3 2.21 -8.83 -17.31
CA SER A 3 1.92 -7.41 -17.09
C SER A 3 1.20 -6.81 -18.29
N SER A 4 0.21 -5.98 -18.04
CA SER A 4 -0.50 -5.18 -19.05
C SER A 4 -0.44 -3.71 -18.65
N SER A 5 0.01 -2.84 -19.57
CA SER A 5 0.12 -1.40 -19.32
C SER A 5 -0.49 -0.56 -20.43
N LEU A 6 -1.05 0.59 -20.05
CA LEU A 6 -1.49 1.66 -20.92
C LEU A 6 -0.35 2.67 -21.09
N LYS A 7 0.12 2.85 -22.32
CA LYS A 7 1.13 3.85 -22.66
C LYS A 7 0.48 5.17 -23.05
N LEU A 8 1.08 6.26 -22.58
CA LEU A 8 0.74 7.62 -22.98
C LEU A 8 1.37 7.95 -24.34
N SER A 9 0.89 9.03 -24.98
CA SER A 9 1.41 9.52 -26.27
C SER A 9 2.91 9.86 -26.25
N ASN A 10 3.46 10.13 -25.06
CA ASN A 10 4.90 10.36 -24.83
C ASN A 10 5.71 9.07 -24.65
N GLY A 11 5.10 7.89 -24.77
CA GLY A 11 5.76 6.59 -24.64
C GLY A 11 5.97 6.09 -23.20
N ILE A 12 5.57 6.87 -22.18
CA ILE A 12 5.64 6.48 -20.77
C ILE A 12 4.43 5.64 -20.39
N ASP A 13 4.61 4.62 -19.55
CA ASP A 13 3.51 3.85 -18.96
C ASP A 13 2.71 4.74 -17.99
N GLY A 14 1.46 4.99 -18.34
CA GLY A 14 0.52 5.79 -17.57
C GLY A 14 -0.16 4.98 -16.47
N ALA A 15 -0.63 3.77 -16.78
CA ALA A 15 -1.26 2.87 -15.82
C ALA A 15 -1.04 1.41 -16.21
N GLY A 16 -1.21 0.47 -15.29
CA GLY A 16 -1.10 -0.93 -15.63
C GLY A 16 -1.37 -1.87 -14.45
N THR A 17 -1.51 -3.14 -14.78
CA THR A 17 -1.65 -4.24 -13.83
C THR A 17 -0.50 -5.20 -14.00
N ILE A 18 0.09 -5.61 -12.89
CA ILE A 18 1.15 -6.62 -12.83
C ILE A 18 0.61 -7.79 -12.03
N LEU A 19 0.63 -8.98 -12.64
CA LEU A 19 0.32 -10.23 -11.98
C LEU A 19 1.60 -11.05 -11.79
N VAL A 20 1.87 -11.40 -10.53
CA VAL A 20 3.01 -12.19 -10.11
C VAL A 20 2.51 -13.48 -9.50
N GLU A 21 3.10 -14.59 -9.91
CA GLU A 21 2.73 -15.93 -9.46
C GLU A 21 3.91 -16.50 -8.68
N TYR A 22 3.65 -16.92 -7.45
CA TYR A 22 4.58 -17.64 -6.59
C TYR A 22 3.99 -19.03 -6.30
N PRO A 23 4.80 -20.01 -5.86
CA PRO A 23 4.31 -21.37 -5.63
C PRO A 23 3.13 -21.48 -4.65
N GLU A 24 3.06 -20.58 -3.67
CA GLU A 24 2.05 -20.62 -2.59
C GLU A 24 1.04 -19.46 -2.63
N PHE A 25 1.27 -18.44 -3.47
CA PHE A 25 0.40 -17.27 -3.54
C PHE A 25 0.54 -16.52 -4.87
N GLN A 26 -0.42 -15.65 -5.15
CA GLN A 26 -0.37 -14.72 -6.27
C GLN A 26 -0.41 -13.28 -5.76
N GLY A 27 0.31 -12.39 -6.42
CA GLY A 27 0.30 -10.95 -6.15
C GLY A 27 -0.24 -10.18 -7.35
N GLU A 28 -1.17 -9.27 -7.09
CA GLU A 28 -1.65 -8.31 -8.07
C GLU A 28 -1.22 -6.90 -7.65
N LEU A 29 -0.61 -6.15 -8.57
CA LEU A 29 -0.26 -4.75 -8.36
C LEU A 29 -0.92 -3.92 -9.46
N LEU A 30 -1.79 -3.02 -9.06
CA LEU A 30 -2.34 -1.97 -9.91
C LEU A 30 -1.55 -0.68 -9.67
N TYR A 31 -1.03 -0.07 -10.73
CA TYR A 31 -0.35 1.22 -10.65
C TYR A 31 -0.91 2.21 -11.67
N SER A 32 -0.93 3.49 -11.31
CA SER A 32 -1.28 4.57 -12.23
C SER A 32 -0.58 5.87 -11.85
N LYS A 33 -0.05 6.57 -12.85
CA LYS A 33 0.51 7.94 -12.79
C LYS A 33 -0.48 8.99 -13.31
N ILE A 34 -1.60 8.56 -13.87
CA ILE A 34 -2.64 9.43 -14.48
C ILE A 34 -4.00 9.29 -13.77
N THR A 35 -4.08 8.42 -12.78
CA THR A 35 -5.31 8.11 -12.06
C THR A 35 -4.98 7.90 -10.60
N ASP A 36 -5.82 8.47 -9.75
CA ASP A 36 -5.71 8.32 -8.31
C ASP A 36 -6.60 7.15 -7.86
N SER A 37 -5.99 6.02 -7.52
CA SER A 37 -6.68 4.83 -7.05
C SER A 37 -6.85 4.87 -5.54
N ARG A 38 -8.11 4.85 -5.07
CA ARG A 38 -8.46 4.74 -3.63
C ARG A 38 -8.84 3.32 -3.20
N VAL A 39 -8.52 2.33 -4.04
CA VAL A 39 -8.77 0.92 -3.74
C VAL A 39 -7.77 0.49 -2.66
N PRO A 40 -8.25 -0.07 -1.54
CA PRO A 40 -7.38 -0.49 -0.45
C PRO A 40 -6.54 -1.69 -0.88
N SER A 41 -5.35 -1.80 -0.33
CA SER A 41 -4.52 -2.99 -0.50
C SER A 41 -4.99 -4.09 0.44
N GLN A 42 -4.87 -5.33 -0.01
CA GLN A 42 -5.32 -6.49 0.77
C GLN A 42 -4.31 -7.62 0.68
N ILE A 43 -4.09 -8.28 1.81
CA ILE A 43 -3.37 -9.55 1.89
C ILE A 43 -4.39 -10.59 2.35
N GLN A 44 -4.70 -11.54 1.47
CA GLN A 44 -5.68 -12.58 1.72
C GLN A 44 -4.98 -13.87 2.09
N GLY A 45 -5.32 -14.42 3.25
CA GLY A 45 -4.84 -15.71 3.72
C GLY A 45 -6.01 -16.64 4.08
N GLU A 46 -5.68 -17.86 4.48
CA GLU A 46 -6.66 -18.90 4.82
C GLU A 46 -7.52 -18.59 6.05
N GLU A 47 -6.95 -17.85 7.02
CA GLU A 47 -7.61 -17.49 8.29
C GLU A 47 -8.28 -16.12 8.26
N GLY A 48 -8.09 -15.34 7.20
CA GLY A 48 -8.67 -14.01 7.09
C GLY A 48 -7.99 -13.10 6.07
N THR A 49 -8.46 -11.86 6.04
CA THR A 49 -7.96 -10.83 5.13
C THR A 49 -7.45 -9.64 5.93
N MET A 50 -6.21 -9.26 5.70
CA MET A 50 -5.66 -7.99 6.15
C MET A 50 -5.95 -6.92 5.10
N VAL A 51 -6.57 -5.81 5.52
CA VAL A 51 -6.88 -4.66 4.67
C VAL A 51 -6.04 -3.48 5.13
N ILE A 52 -5.29 -2.90 4.20
CA ILE A 52 -4.47 -1.70 4.38
C ILE A 52 -5.11 -0.59 3.56
N ARG A 53 -5.62 0.45 4.22
CA ARG A 53 -6.41 1.50 3.58
C ARG A 53 -5.61 2.30 2.57
N GLU A 54 -4.41 2.72 2.95
CA GLU A 54 -3.50 3.50 2.12
C GLU A 54 -2.07 2.96 2.30
N ILE A 55 -1.32 2.84 1.20
CA ILE A 55 0.07 2.38 1.24
C ILE A 55 1.07 3.51 1.48
N PRO A 56 0.90 4.73 0.91
CA PRO A 56 1.83 5.83 1.18
C PRO A 56 1.88 6.21 2.66
N ASP A 57 0.73 6.11 3.33
CA ASP A 57 0.58 6.40 4.75
C ASP A 57 -0.40 5.38 5.38
N PRO A 58 0.09 4.20 5.81
CA PRO A 58 -0.74 3.12 6.33
C PRO A 58 -1.27 3.43 7.73
N GLN A 59 -2.19 4.39 7.82
CA GLN A 59 -2.83 4.83 9.06
C GLN A 59 -3.90 3.86 9.56
N GLU A 60 -4.45 3.03 8.68
CA GLU A 60 -5.52 2.11 9.03
C GLU A 60 -5.25 0.73 8.43
N ILE A 61 -4.92 -0.22 9.32
CA ILE A 61 -4.74 -1.62 9.00
C ILE A 61 -5.74 -2.42 9.85
N THR A 62 -6.60 -3.18 9.18
CA THR A 62 -7.62 -4.01 9.83
C THR A 62 -7.52 -5.45 9.35
N ILE A 63 -7.52 -6.39 10.28
CA ILE A 63 -7.60 -7.83 9.99
C ILE A 63 -9.04 -8.30 10.22
N TYR A 64 -9.63 -8.87 9.17
CA TYR A 64 -10.91 -9.55 9.22
C TYR A 64 -10.68 -11.05 9.24
N TYR A 65 -10.87 -11.68 10.40
CA TYR A 65 -10.73 -13.12 10.55
C TYR A 65 -11.97 -13.86 10.06
N ARG A 66 -11.79 -15.09 9.57
CA ARG A 66 -12.91 -15.94 9.12
C ARG A 66 -13.90 -16.28 10.25
N SER A 67 -13.45 -16.22 11.50
CA SER A 67 -14.29 -16.38 12.69
C SER A 67 -15.29 -15.24 12.91
N GLY A 68 -15.19 -14.15 12.14
CA GLY A 68 -15.97 -12.92 12.32
C GLY A 68 -15.35 -11.95 13.32
N LYS A 69 -14.21 -12.28 13.93
CA LYS A 69 -13.42 -11.33 14.72
C LYS A 69 -12.81 -10.29 13.78
N THR A 70 -12.84 -9.03 14.20
CA THR A 70 -12.10 -7.93 13.56
C THR A 70 -11.05 -7.41 14.53
N GLU A 71 -9.86 -7.13 14.02
CA GLU A 71 -8.75 -6.57 14.81
C GLU A 71 -8.17 -5.37 14.08
N ASN A 72 -8.16 -4.21 14.74
CA ASN A 72 -7.52 -3.01 14.23
C ASN A 72 -6.12 -2.89 14.85
N LEU A 73 -5.10 -2.66 14.02
CA LEU A 73 -3.71 -2.60 14.44
C LEU A 73 -3.30 -1.18 14.89
N GLU A 74 -4.03 -0.58 15.83
CA GLU A 74 -3.77 0.79 16.30
C GLU A 74 -2.38 0.96 16.94
N ASN A 75 -1.86 -0.10 17.59
CA ASN A 75 -0.50 -0.07 18.14
C ASN A 75 0.56 0.07 17.05
N SER A 76 0.38 -0.63 15.91
CA SER A 76 1.27 -0.49 14.76
C SER A 76 1.24 0.93 14.19
N ARG A 77 0.06 1.60 14.20
CA ARG A 77 -0.05 3.00 13.79
C ARG A 77 0.75 3.93 14.71
N MET A 78 0.61 3.76 16.03
CA MET A 78 1.33 4.58 17.01
C MET A 78 2.86 4.37 16.90
N GLU A 79 3.30 3.14 16.68
CA GLU A 79 4.72 2.84 16.43
C GLU A 79 5.23 3.51 15.15
N MET A 80 4.45 3.48 14.06
CA MET A 80 4.81 4.17 12.81
C MET A 80 4.90 5.68 13.00
N GLU A 81 3.93 6.30 13.68
CA GLU A 81 3.93 7.73 14.01
C GLU A 81 5.18 8.13 14.82
N LEU A 82 5.52 7.35 15.84
CA LEU A 82 6.70 7.59 16.68
C LEU A 82 8.00 7.42 15.90
N MET A 83 8.11 6.38 15.07
CA MET A 83 9.29 6.16 14.23
C MET A 83 9.48 7.30 13.23
N ASP A 84 8.39 7.78 12.61
CA ASP A 84 8.43 8.91 11.69
C ASP A 84 8.79 10.23 12.39
N GLU A 85 8.32 10.44 13.61
CA GLU A 85 8.70 11.60 14.41
C GLU A 85 10.17 11.57 14.83
N VAL A 86 10.66 10.42 15.34
CA VAL A 86 12.08 10.26 15.68
C VAL A 86 12.94 10.47 14.44
N ARG A 87 12.55 9.92 13.28
CA ARG A 87 13.22 10.12 12.00
C ARG A 87 13.36 11.61 11.66
N ARG A 88 12.28 12.39 11.78
CA ARG A 88 12.29 13.85 11.54
C ARG A 88 13.20 14.59 12.51
N GLN A 89 13.16 14.24 13.81
CA GLN A 89 14.02 14.88 14.82
C GLN A 89 15.50 14.62 14.59
N GLN A 90 15.87 13.46 14.03
CA GLN A 90 17.24 13.14 13.62
C GLN A 90 17.65 13.81 12.31
N GLY A 91 16.77 14.58 11.66
CA GLY A 91 17.04 15.24 10.39
C GLY A 91 17.05 14.31 9.17
N ILE A 92 16.49 13.10 9.29
CA ILE A 92 16.38 12.15 8.18
C ILE A 92 15.14 12.53 7.35
N ILE A 93 15.37 13.01 6.12
CA ILE A 93 14.33 13.48 5.19
C ILE A 93 14.18 12.47 4.06
N PHE A 94 12.94 12.05 3.79
CA PHE A 94 12.61 11.24 2.62
C PHE A 94 12.10 12.11 1.46
N PRO A 95 12.31 11.70 0.20
CA PRO A 95 11.76 12.40 -0.96
C PRO A 95 10.23 12.58 -0.93
N ALA A 96 9.52 11.72 -0.20
CA ALA A 96 8.08 11.84 0.01
C ALA A 96 7.68 13.03 0.92
N ASP A 97 8.57 13.50 1.80
CA ASP A 97 8.28 14.60 2.75
C ASP A 97 8.07 15.95 2.05
N THR A 98 8.57 16.07 0.83
CA THR A 98 8.37 17.25 -0.02
C THR A 98 6.99 17.33 -0.66
N ILE A 99 6.20 16.23 -0.65
CA ILE A 99 4.88 16.15 -1.31
C ILE A 99 3.76 16.71 -0.41
N ASN A 100 3.91 16.63 0.91
CA ASN A 100 2.91 17.09 1.89
C ASN A 100 3.09 18.56 2.34
N ARG A 101 3.78 19.40 1.56
CA ARG A 101 4.06 20.82 1.89
C ARG A 101 3.21 21.84 1.11
N GLU A 102 2.14 21.42 0.45
CA GLU A 102 1.15 22.30 -0.18
C GLU A 102 -0.18 22.32 0.57
#